data_AF-A0A060BXH3-F1
#
_entry.id   AF-A0A060BXH3-F1
#
_cell.length_a   1.000
_cell.length_b   1.000
_cell.length_c   1.000
_cell.angle_alpha   90.00
_cell.angle_beta   90.00
_cell.angle_gamma   90.00
#
_symmetry.space_group_name_H-M   'P 1'
#
loop_
_entity.id
_entity.type
_entity.pdbx_description
1 polymer ?
#
loop_
_entity_poly.entity_id
_entity_poly.type
_entity_poly.pdbx_seq_one_letter_code
_entity_poly.pdbx_strand_id
1 'polypeptide(L)' 'MSSPIFSFVVPIYNVEKYLSNCIFSLMNQTFKDFEIILVDDGSTDNSGKIADHFSNEQS' A
#
# COMPACT_ATOMS: atom_id res chain seq x y z
N MET A 1 18.95 -10.37 3.22
CA MET A 1 17.89 -9.52 2.64
C MET A 1 18.51 -8.81 1.45
N SER A 2 18.04 -9.08 0.24
CA SER A 2 18.35 -8.22 -0.91
C SER A 2 17.44 -6.99 -0.83
N SER A 3 17.94 -5.81 -1.18
CA SER A 3 17.09 -4.63 -1.32
C SER A 3 16.16 -4.82 -2.52
N PRO A 4 14.89 -4.35 -2.44
CA PRO A 4 13.97 -4.41 -3.57
C PRO A 4 14.51 -3.63 -4.75
N ILE A 5 14.17 -4.04 -5.97
CA ILE A 5 14.66 -3.38 -7.20
C ILE A 5 14.05 -1.98 -7.34
N PHE A 6 12.82 -1.78 -6.88
CA PHE A 6 12.20 -0.47 -6.78
C PHE A 6 11.10 -0.43 -5.72
N SER A 7 10.67 0.77 -5.37
CA SER A 7 9.65 1.02 -4.35
C SER A 7 8.48 1.82 -4.94
N PHE A 8 7.25 1.37 -4.66
CA PHE A 8 6.05 2.17 -4.91
C PHE A 8 5.73 2.99 -3.65
N VAL A 9 5.84 4.31 -3.74
CA VAL A 9 5.44 5.20 -2.64
C VAL A 9 4.04 5.75 -2.94
N VAL A 10 3.08 5.46 -2.07
CA VAL A 10 1.67 5.80 -2.25
C VAL A 10 1.21 6.73 -1.12
N PRO A 11 1.11 8.05 -1.37
CA PRO A 11 0.49 8.97 -0.41
C PRO A 11 -1.02 8.75 -0.35
N ILE A 12 -1.58 8.79 0.85
CA ILE A 12 -2.97 8.47 1.14
C ILE A 12 -3.54 9.63 1.96
N TYR A 13 -4.63 10.22 1.46
CA TYR A 13 -5.42 11.19 2.20
C TYR A 13 -6.91 11.09 1.84
N ASN A 14 -7.71 10.53 2.74
CA ASN A 14 -9.17 10.38 2.57
C ASN A 14 -9.61 9.66 1.28
N VAL A 15 -9.01 8.49 0.99
CA VAL A 15 -9.24 7.69 -0.23
C VAL A 15 -9.75 6.27 0.06
N GLU A 16 -10.48 6.07 1.17
CA GLU A 16 -10.91 4.73 1.64
C GLU A 16 -11.64 3.91 0.57
N LYS A 17 -12.35 4.56 -0.37
CA LYS A 17 -13.14 3.92 -1.42
C LYS A 17 -12.29 3.27 -2.53
N TYR A 18 -11.06 3.71 -2.71
CA TYR A 18 -10.20 3.31 -3.83
C TYR A 18 -8.91 2.63 -3.38
N LEU A 19 -8.51 2.84 -2.12
CA LEU A 19 -7.24 2.38 -1.59
C LEU A 19 -7.03 0.87 -1.76
N SER A 20 -8.01 0.05 -1.39
CA SER A 20 -7.91 -1.42 -1.52
C SER A 20 -7.72 -1.87 -2.97
N ASN A 21 -8.42 -1.25 -3.92
CA ASN A 21 -8.27 -1.58 -5.35
C ASN A 21 -6.89 -1.18 -5.88
N CYS A 22 -6.36 -0.04 -5.42
CA CYS A 22 -5.00 0.40 -5.76
C CYS A 22 -3.96 -0.59 -5.25
N ILE A 23 -4.02 -0.97 -3.96
CA ILE A 23 -3.08 -1.92 -3.35
C ILE A 23 -3.18 -3.29 -4.03
N PHE A 24 -4.39 -3.80 -4.27
CA PHE A 24 -4.59 -5.08 -4.96
C PHE A 24 -3.99 -5.09 -6.38
N SER A 25 -4.11 -3.97 -7.11
CA SER A 25 -3.48 -3.82 -8.42
C SER A 25 -1.95 -3.88 -8.35
N LEU A 26 -1.34 -3.24 -7.34
CA LEU A 26 0.10 -3.29 -7.11
C LEU A 26 0.55 -4.69 -6.69
N MET A 27 -0.17 -5.37 -5.80
CA MET A 27 0.15 -6.73 -5.37
C MET A 27 0.08 -7.76 -6.52
N ASN A 28 -0.78 -7.51 -7.52
CA ASN A 28 -0.98 -8.40 -8.66
C ASN A 28 -0.05 -8.15 -9.86
N GLN A 29 0.97 -7.28 -9.74
CA GLN A 29 1.96 -7.11 -10.79
C GLN A 29 2.72 -8.43 -11.07
N THR A 30 3.13 -8.65 -12.32
CA THR A 30 3.83 -9.87 -12.76
C THR A 30 5.26 -9.96 -12.22
N PHE A 31 5.93 -8.81 -12.11
CA PHE A 31 7.20 -8.66 -11.41
C PHE A 31 6.95 -8.54 -9.91
N LYS A 32 7.79 -9.14 -9.04
CA LYS A 32 7.52 -9.23 -7.58
C LYS A 32 8.62 -8.64 -6.68
N ASP A 33 9.76 -8.26 -7.22
CA ASP A 33 10.90 -7.77 -6.43
C ASP A 33 10.77 -6.25 -6.18
N PHE A 34 9.74 -5.88 -5.43
CA PHE A 34 9.43 -4.50 -5.08
C PHE A 34 8.85 -4.42 -3.66
N GLU A 35 8.84 -3.22 -3.09
CA GLU A 35 8.10 -2.89 -1.89
C GLU A 35 7.01 -1.85 -2.16
N ILE A 36 5.98 -1.82 -1.33
CA ILE A 36 4.93 -0.80 -1.35
C ILE A 36 5.00 -0.05 -0.02
N ILE A 37 5.20 1.26 -0.09
CA ILE A 37 5.27 2.15 1.06
C ILE A 37 4.01 3.01 1.04
N LEU A 38 3.09 2.73 1.96
CA LEU A 38 1.87 3.50 2.16
C LEU A 38 2.15 4.63 3.14
N VAL A 39 1.89 5.88 2.74
CA VAL A 39 2.12 7.07 3.58
C VAL A 39 0.78 7.75 3.83
N ASP A 40 0.22 7.56 5.02
CA ASP A 40 -0.99 8.26 5.45
C ASP A 40 -0.68 9.70 5.87
N ASP A 41 -1.21 10.67 5.12
CA ASP A 41 -1.02 12.12 5.33
C ASP A 41 -2.08 12.70 6.27
N GLY A 42 -2.39 11.96 7.35
CA GLY A 42 -3.38 12.37 8.35
C GLY A 42 -4.83 12.22 7.87
N SER A 43 -5.15 11.11 7.19
CA SER A 43 -6.52 10.78 6.80
C SER A 43 -7.45 10.77 8.02
N THR A 44 -8.66 11.29 7.82
CA THR A 44 -9.74 11.32 8.81
C THR A 44 -10.80 10.25 8.57
N ASP A 45 -10.72 9.55 7.45
CA ASP A 45 -11.57 8.41 7.10
C ASP A 45 -10.92 7.07 7.48
N ASN A 46 -11.36 5.94 6.90
CA ASN A 46 -10.77 4.63 7.22
C ASN A 46 -9.51 4.30 6.41
N SER A 47 -8.93 5.24 5.65
CA SER A 47 -7.77 4.96 4.81
C SER A 47 -6.57 4.41 5.58
N GLY A 48 -6.24 5.00 6.74
CA GLY A 48 -5.16 4.51 7.60
C GLY A 48 -5.38 3.06 8.08
N LYS A 49 -6.61 2.73 8.50
CA LYS A 49 -6.97 1.35 8.90
C LYS A 49 -6.85 0.35 7.75
N ILE A 50 -7.21 0.77 6.54
CA ILE A 50 -7.05 -0.06 5.34
C ILE A 50 -5.56 -0.27 5.07
N ALA A 51 -4.72 0.76 5.16
CA ALA A 51 -3.27 0.63 5.01
C ALA A 51 -2.66 -0.33 6.05
N ASP A 52 -3.07 -0.21 7.32
CA ASP A 52 -2.64 -1.09 8.41
C ASP A 52 -3.03 -2.56 8.16
N HIS A 53 -4.25 -2.80 7.64
CA HIS A 53 -4.70 -4.15 7.28
C HIS A 53 -3.72 -4.81 6.30
N PHE A 54 -3.41 -4.13 5.19
CA PHE A 54 -2.50 -4.67 4.18
C PHE A 54 -1.06 -4.81 4.66
N SER A 55 -0.60 -3.94 5.57
CA SER A 55 0.74 -4.08 6.15
C SER A 55 0.88 -5.32 7.04
N ASN A 56 -0.20 -5.75 7.70
CA ASN A 56 -0.19 -6.91 8.60
C ASN A 56 -0.40 -8.25 7.87
N GLU A 57 -0.93 -8.24 6.65
CA GLU A 57 -1.12 -9.45 5.83
C GLU A 57 0.17 -10.00 5.19
N GLN A 58 1.33 -9.41 5.48
CA GLN A 58 2.64 -9.92 5.06
C GLN A 58 3.01 -11.19 5.86
N SER A 59 2.36 -12.32 5.53
CA SER A 59 2.74 -13.68 5.98
C SER A 59 3.33 -14.50 4.84
#